data_AF-A0A930EQQ2-F1
#
_entry.id   AF-A0A930EQQ2-F1
#
_cell.length_a   1.000
_cell.length_b   1.000
_cell.length_c   1.000
_cell.angle_alpha   90.00
_cell.angle_beta   90.00
_cell.angle_gamma   90.00
#
_symmetry.space_group_name_H-M   'P 1'
#
loop_
_entity.id
_entity.type
_entity.pdbx_description
1 polymer ?
#
loop_
_entity_poly.entity_id
_entity_poly.type
_entity_poly.pdbx_seq_one_letter_code
_entity_poly.pdbx_strand_id
1 'polypeptide(L)' 'MCAHFGWTWDYLTEGISWSTVQKMMIDAPSVDLEDSKEEDCMHLSHSNSEDIMDYINTLM' A
#
# COMPACT_ATOMS: atom_id res chain seq x y z
N MET A 1 3.38 0.32 -13.75
CA MET A 1 4.81 0.01 -13.54
C MET A 1 5.71 0.76 -14.52
N CYS A 2 5.74 0.41 -15.82
CA CYS A 2 6.55 1.13 -16.81
C CYS A 2 6.30 2.65 -16.82
N ALA A 3 5.04 3.07 -16.87
CA ALA A 3 4.67 4.49 -16.81
C ALA A 3 4.99 5.16 -15.45
N HIS A 4 5.00 4.39 -14.37
CA HIS A 4 5.16 4.91 -13.00
C HIS A 4 6.64 5.12 -12.63
N PHE A 5 7.53 4.31 -13.21
CA PHE A 5 8.98 4.37 -13.00
C PHE A 5 9.74 4.94 -14.21
N GLY A 6 9.03 5.33 -15.28
CA GLY A 6 9.64 5.83 -16.53
C GLY A 6 10.42 4.76 -17.29
N TRP A 7 10.11 3.48 -17.09
CA TRP A 7 10.82 2.38 -17.72
C TRP A 7 10.25 2.04 -19.09
N THR A 8 11.13 1.68 -20.01
CA THR A 8 10.75 1.05 -21.27
C THR A 8 10.36 -0.41 -21.01
N TRP A 9 9.54 -0.98 -21.90
CA TRP A 9 9.15 -2.39 -21.82
C TRP A 9 10.38 -3.32 -21.80
N ASP A 10 11.33 -3.03 -22.69
CA ASP A 10 12.58 -3.78 -22.84
C ASP A 10 13.42 -3.79 -21.56
N TYR A 11 13.49 -2.65 -20.88
CA TYR A 11 14.20 -2.54 -19.61
C TYR A 11 13.56 -3.37 -18.50
N LEU A 12 12.23 -3.49 -18.47
CA LEU A 12 11.51 -4.31 -17.50
C LEU A 12 11.73 -5.81 -17.74
N THR A 13 11.83 -6.24 -19.00
CA THR A 13 11.94 -7.67 -19.36
C THR A 13 13.36 -8.18 -19.37
N GLU A 14 14.33 -7.37 -19.81
CA GLU A 14 15.72 -7.81 -20.04
C GLU A 14 16.75 -6.98 -19.26
N GLY A 15 16.41 -5.76 -18.85
CA GLY A 15 17.35 -4.81 -18.23
C GLY A 15 17.45 -4.86 -16.71
N ILE A 16 16.50 -5.49 -16.02
CA ILE A 16 16.45 -5.54 -14.56
C ILE A 16 16.09 -6.95 -14.07
N SER A 17 16.70 -7.36 -12.96
CA SER A 17 16.36 -8.65 -12.36
C SER A 17 14.96 -8.62 -11.74
N TRP A 18 14.19 -9.69 -11.90
CA TRP A 18 12.82 -9.76 -11.38
C TRP A 18 12.75 -9.63 -9.85
N SER A 19 13.76 -10.15 -9.14
CA SER A 19 13.86 -10.01 -7.68
C SER A 19 14.07 -8.56 -7.24
N THR A 20 14.72 -7.74 -8.06
CA THR A 20 14.82 -6.28 -7.85
C THR A 20 13.48 -5.60 -8.05
N VAL A 21 12.75 -5.97 -9.12
CA VAL A 21 11.40 -5.41 -9.40
C VAL A 21 10.45 -5.69 -8.24
N GLN A 22 10.46 -6.93 -7.72
CA GLN A 22 9.63 -7.31 -6.57
C GLN A 22 9.96 -6.49 -5.32
N LYS A 23 11.24 -6.29 -5.00
CA LYS A 23 11.64 -5.44 -3.87
C LYS A 23 11.20 -3.99 -4.06
N MET A 24 11.35 -3.44 -5.26
CA MET A 24 10.85 -2.09 -5.57
C MET A 24 9.33 -1.98 -5.46
N MET A 25 8.57 -3.03 -5.80
CA MET A 25 7.11 -3.05 -5.60
C MET A 25 6.72 -3.08 -4.12
N ILE A 26 7.49 -3.77 -3.28
CA ILE A 26 7.26 -3.83 -1.83
C ILE A 26 7.65 -2.52 -1.14
N ASP A 27 8.70 -1.88 -1.62
CA ASP A 27 9.24 -0.63 -1.06
C ASP A 27 8.49 0.61 -1.59
N ALA A 28 7.73 0.47 -2.68
CA ALA A 28 6.92 1.54 -3.22
C ALA A 28 5.89 1.97 -2.17
N PRO A 29 5.78 3.26 -1.83
CA PRO A 29 4.72 3.73 -0.95
C PRO A 29 3.40 3.35 -1.60
N SER A 30 2.56 2.60 -0.87
CA SER A 30 1.19 2.37 -1.29
C SER A 30 0.51 3.73 -1.33
N VAL A 31 0.37 4.30 -2.53
CA VAL A 31 -0.68 5.29 -2.75
C VAL A 31 -1.95 4.50 -2.50
N ASP A 32 -2.71 4.87 -1.47
CA ASP A 32 -4.11 4.46 -1.37
C ASP A 32 -4.75 4.86 -2.69
N LEU A 33 -4.89 3.88 -3.59
CA LEU A 33 -5.70 4.02 -4.79
C LEU A 33 -7.12 4.02 -4.25
N GLU A 34 -7.60 5.18 -3.82
CA GLU A 34 -8.94 5.44 -3.29
C GLU A 34 -10.07 5.10 -4.30
N ASP A 35 -9.87 4.26 -5.30
CA ASP A 35 -10.89 4.06 -6.35
C ASP A 35 -10.89 2.69 -7.02
N SER A 36 -10.36 1.64 -6.39
CA SER A 36 -10.41 0.31 -7.00
C SER A 36 -10.56 -0.81 -5.99
N LYS A 37 -11.80 -0.94 -5.50
CA LYS A 37 -12.37 -2.10 -4.79
C LYS A 37 -11.91 -2.23 -3.33
N GLU A 38 -12.75 -1.66 -2.48
CA GLU A 38 -13.16 -2.18 -1.16
C GLU A 38 -12.74 -3.64 -0.91
N GLU A 39 -11.52 -3.84 -0.43
CA GLU A 39 -11.31 -4.75 0.69
C GLU A 39 -11.40 -3.87 1.94
N ASP A 40 -12.24 -4.28 2.87
CA ASP A 40 -12.74 -3.57 4.05
C ASP A 40 -11.62 -3.27 5.06
N CYS A 41 -10.62 -2.48 4.65
CA CYS A 41 -9.55 -2.01 5.50
C CYS A 41 -10.08 -0.83 6.30
N MET A 42 -10.62 -1.10 7.49
CA MET A 42 -10.97 -0.04 8.45
C MET A 42 -9.73 0.81 8.71
N HIS A 43 -9.67 1.99 8.10
CA HIS A 43 -8.57 2.92 8.27
C HIS A 43 -8.68 3.54 9.66
N LEU A 44 -7.68 3.34 10.51
CA LEU A 44 -7.62 3.95 11.84
C LEU A 44 -7.31 5.45 11.68
N SER A 45 -8.32 6.28 11.90
CA SER A 45 -8.24 7.73 11.91
C SER A 45 -8.10 8.23 13.34
N HIS A 46 -7.62 9.46 13.53
CA HIS A 46 -7.42 9.98 14.89
C HIS A 46 -8.72 9.95 15.72
N SER A 47 -9.86 10.23 15.09
CA SER A 47 -11.18 10.17 15.72
C SER A 47 -11.57 8.75 16.15
N ASN A 48 -11.30 7.72 15.34
CA ASN A 48 -11.71 6.35 15.69
C ASN A 48 -10.74 5.67 16.67
N SER A 49 -9.51 6.16 16.78
CA SER A 49 -8.53 5.63 17.72
C SER A 49 -8.94 5.87 19.17
N GLU A 50 -9.54 7.02 19.45
CA GLU A 50 -10.06 7.37 20.78
C GLU A 50 -11.27 6.51 21.14
N ASP A 51 -12.22 6.35 20.22
CA ASP A 51 -13.41 5.52 20.41
C ASP A 51 -13.07 4.04 20.68
N ILE A 52 -12.07 3.50 19.98
CA ILE A 52 -11.59 2.12 20.20
C ILE A 52 -10.88 2.00 21.55
N MET A 53 -10.10 3.00 21.95
CA MET A 53 -9.40 3.02 23.23
C MET A 53 -10.40 3.07 24.39
N ASP A 54 -11.45 3.87 24.28
CA ASP A 54 -12.53 3.95 25.25
C ASP A 54 -13.31 2.63 25.35
N TYR A 55 -13.61 1.99 24.21
CA TYR A 55 -14.22 0.67 24.22
C TYR A 55 -13.38 -0.37 24.97
N ILE A 56 -12.06 -0.43 24.72
CA ILE A 56 -11.14 -1.33 25.45
C ILE A 56 -11.16 -1.02 26.95
N ASN A 57 -11.16 0.25 27.33
CA ASN A 57 -11.19 0.67 28.73
C ASN A 57 -12.50 0.31 29.44
N THR A 58 -13.62 0.19 28.72
CA THR A 58 -14.90 -0.28 29.30
C THR A 58 -15.02 -1.81 29.41
N LEU A 59 -14.16 -2.56 28.70
CA LEU A 59 -14.08 -4.02 28.79
C LEU A 59 -13.15 -4.51 29.91
N MET A 60 -12.36 -3.60 30.50
CA MET A 60 -11.48 -3.84 31.64
C MET A 60 -12.17 -3.45 32.96
#